data_AF-A0A0X8CI00-F1
#
_entry.id   AF-A0A0X8CI00-F1
#
_cell.length_a   1.000
_cell.length_b   1.000
_cell.length_c   1.000
_cell.angle_alpha   90.00
_cell.angle_beta   90.00
_cell.angle_gamma   90.00
#
_symmetry.space_group_name_H-M   'P 1'
#
loop_
_entity.id
_entity.type
_entity.pdbx_description
1 polymer ?
#
loop_
_entity_poly.entity_id
_entity_poly.type
_entity_poly.pdbx_seq_one_letter_code
_entity_poly.pdbx_strand_id
1 'polypeptide(L)' 'MSIRCTVESAFFIAWSCLEKSGELGSPDESANVILDAIEAQLRTGERRQLMLANRAIDIYRAHAAKSDNAGKREARLG' A
#
# COMPACT_ATOMS: atom_id res chain seq x y z
N MET A 1 -4.99 22.00 -11.99
CA MET A 1 -5.24 20.80 -11.16
C MET A 1 -4.13 20.67 -10.11
N SER A 2 -4.49 20.81 -8.84
CA SER A 2 -3.57 20.88 -7.70
C SER A 2 -2.92 19.53 -7.39
N ILE A 3 -1.62 19.56 -7.08
CA ILE A 3 -0.74 18.41 -6.84
C ILE A 3 -1.25 17.52 -5.68
N ARG A 4 -1.97 18.11 -4.72
CA ARG A 4 -2.60 17.41 -3.58
C ARG A 4 -3.68 16.41 -4.01
N CYS A 5 -4.46 16.72 -5.06
CA CYS A 5 -5.50 15.82 -5.55
C CYS A 5 -4.94 14.50 -6.09
N THR A 6 -3.67 14.46 -6.50
CA THR A 6 -3.03 13.25 -7.05
C THR A 6 -2.71 12.22 -5.99
N VAL A 7 -2.23 12.65 -4.83
CA VAL A 7 -1.89 11.75 -3.73
C VAL A 7 -3.16 11.17 -3.13
N GLU A 8 -4.14 12.01 -2.84
CA GLU A 8 -5.42 11.60 -2.26
C GLU A 8 -6.18 10.67 -3.22
N SER A 9 -6.18 10.96 -4.52
CA SER A 9 -6.82 10.09 -5.52
C SER A 9 -6.09 8.76 -5.66
N ALA A 10 -4.75 8.76 -5.68
CA ALA A 10 -3.98 7.52 -5.77
C ALA A 10 -4.17 6.65 -4.52
N PHE A 11 -4.17 7.25 -3.34
CA PHE A 11 -4.45 6.56 -2.08
C PHE A 11 -5.84 5.93 -2.09
N PHE A 12 -6.88 6.69 -2.46
CA PHE A 12 -8.26 6.17 -2.46
C PHE A 12 -8.45 5.00 -3.45
N ILE A 13 -7.81 5.08 -4.63
CA ILE A 13 -7.82 3.98 -5.60
C ILE A 13 -7.11 2.75 -5.04
N ALA A 14 -5.90 2.91 -4.49
CA ALA A 14 -5.13 1.82 -3.92
C ALA A 14 -5.86 1.16 -2.74
N TRP A 15 -6.38 1.98 -1.82
CA TRP A 15 -7.16 1.55 -0.67
C TRP A 15 -8.42 0.79 -1.09
N SER A 16 -9.21 1.32 -2.03
CA SER A 16 -10.43 0.66 -2.50
C SER A 16 -10.15 -0.69 -3.18
N CYS A 17 -9.03 -0.80 -3.91
CA CYS A 17 -8.57 -2.08 -4.47
C CYS A 17 -8.22 -3.10 -3.37
N LEU A 18 -7.51 -2.65 -2.33
CA LEU A 18 -7.14 -3.52 -1.22
C LEU A 18 -8.36 -3.92 -0.40
N GLU A 19 -9.31 -3.01 -0.15
CA GLU A 19 -10.57 -3.30 0.57
C GLU A 19 -11.38 -4.36 -0.15
N LYS A 20 -11.42 -4.30 -1.49
CA LYS A 20 -12.07 -5.33 -2.32
C LYS A 20 -11.37 -6.69 -2.23
N SER A 21 -10.06 -6.72 -2.03
CA SER A 21 -9.30 -7.96 -1.85
C SER A 21 -9.58 -8.63 -0.51
N GLY A 22 -10.04 -7.89 0.51
CA GLY A 22 -10.25 -8.43 1.86
C GLY A 22 -8.95 -8.85 2.56
N GLU A 23 -7.79 -8.49 2.00
CA GLU A 23 -6.45 -8.75 2.52
C GLU A 23 -5.94 -7.61 3.42
N LEU A 24 -6.77 -6.58 3.68
CA LEU A 24 -6.45 -5.58 4.69
C LEU A 24 -6.47 -6.23 6.06
N GLY A 25 -5.29 -6.37 6.65
CA GLY A 25 -5.13 -6.60 8.07
C GLY A 25 -5.51 -5.36 8.87
N SER A 26 -4.61 -4.89 9.73
CA SER A 26 -4.84 -3.66 10.48
C SER A 26 -4.95 -2.46 9.50
N PRO A 27 -6.06 -1.70 9.54
CA PRO A 27 -6.23 -0.54 8.67
C PRO A 27 -5.14 0.52 8.93
N ASP A 28 -4.66 0.62 10.17
CA ASP A 28 -3.58 1.53 10.57
C ASP A 28 -2.23 1.17 9.92
N GLU A 29 -1.84 -0.11 9.98
CA GLU A 29 -0.61 -0.59 9.35
C GLU A 29 -0.69 -0.47 7.82
N SER A 30 -1.85 -0.83 7.26
CA SER A 30 -2.04 -0.80 5.81
C SER A 30 -1.98 0.63 5.26
N ALA A 31 -2.57 1.59 5.97
CA ALA A 31 -2.51 2.99 5.58
C ALA A 31 -1.06 3.51 5.59
N ASN A 32 -0.29 3.17 6.63
CA ASN A 32 1.13 3.55 6.71
C ASN A 32 1.96 2.97 5.55
N VAL A 33 1.77 1.70 5.20
CA VAL A 33 2.49 1.06 4.07
C VAL A 33 2.12 1.70 2.73
N ILE A 34 0.84 1.98 2.49
CA ILE A 34 0.38 2.61 1.24
C ILE A 34 0.90 4.06 1.14
N LEU A 35 0.85 4.82 2.24
CA LEU A 35 1.35 6.19 2.29
C LEU A 35 2.86 6.24 2.08
N ASP A 36 3.63 5.37 2.75
CA ASP A 36 5.08 5.26 2.58
C ASP A 36 5.45 4.92 1.13
N ALA A 37 4.74 3.96 0.51
CA ALA A 37 4.94 3.60 -0.88
C ALA A 37 4.68 4.79 -1.84
N ILE A 38 3.59 5.53 -1.63
CA ILE A 38 3.27 6.73 -2.43
C ILE A 38 4.31 7.83 -2.20
N GLU A 39 4.77 8.04 -0.97
CA GLU A 39 5.78 9.05 -0.64
C GLU A 39 7.15 8.72 -1.25
N ALA A 40 7.56 7.45 -1.20
CA ALA A 40 8.78 6.97 -1.86
C ALA A 40 8.73 7.21 -3.37
N GLN A 41 7.55 7.01 -3.99
CA GLN A 41 7.34 7.22 -5.42
C GLN A 41 7.32 8.71 -5.80
N LEU A 42 6.70 9.55 -4.95
CA LEU A 42 6.74 11.01 -5.08
C LEU A 42 8.18 11.53 -4.98
N ARG A 43 8.99 10.98 -4.07
CA ARG A 43 10.41 11.32 -3.92
C ARG A 43 11.22 10.96 -5.17
N THR A 44 10.83 9.91 -5.89
CA THR A 44 11.45 9.54 -7.18
C THR A 44 11.00 10.41 -8.35
N GLY A 45 10.04 11.32 -8.14
CA GLY A 45 9.55 12.27 -9.14
C GLY A 45 8.37 11.78 -9.98
N GLU A 46 7.79 10.63 -9.63
CA GLU A 46 6.61 10.09 -10.33
C GLU A 46 5.37 10.93 -9.99
N ARG A 47 4.70 11.49 -11.01
CA ARG A 47 3.49 12.35 -10.84
C ARG A 47 2.20 11.74 -11.38
N ARG A 48 2.25 10.52 -11.95
CA ARG A 48 1.07 9.85 -12.51
C ARG A 48 0.27 9.15 -11.41
N GLN A 49 -0.91 9.67 -11.12
CA GLN A 49 -1.82 9.18 -10.07
C GLN A 49 -2.09 7.67 -10.15
N LEU A 50 -2.39 7.16 -11.35
CA LEU A 50 -2.63 5.72 -11.57
C LEU A 50 -1.39 4.85 -11.32
N MET A 51 -0.20 5.36 -11.64
CA MET A 51 1.05 4.63 -11.47
C MET A 51 1.45 4.57 -9.98
N LEU A 52 1.22 5.67 -9.25
CA LEU A 52 1.34 5.72 -7.79
C LEU A 52 0.43 4.68 -7.13
N ALA A 53 -0.85 4.64 -7.52
CA ALA A 53 -1.82 3.69 -6.96
C ALA A 53 -1.44 2.23 -7.25
N ASN A 54 -1.15 1.90 -8.51
CA ASN A 54 -0.76 0.54 -8.90
C ASN A 54 0.49 0.08 -8.18
N ARG A 55 1.47 0.97 -7.99
CA ARG A 55 2.73 0.61 -7.34
C ARG A 55 2.59 0.52 -5.82
N ALA A 56 1.75 1.35 -5.21
CA ALA A 56 1.40 1.22 -3.80
C ALA A 56 0.71 -0.13 -3.51
N ILE A 57 -0.19 -0.57 -4.41
CA ILE A 57 -0.80 -1.91 -4.31
C ILE A 57 0.26 -3.00 -4.44
N ASP A 58 1.18 -2.90 -5.39
CA ASP A 58 2.24 -3.89 -5.61
C ASP A 58 3.18 -4.01 -4.39
N ILE A 59 3.64 -2.88 -3.86
CA ILE A 59 4.47 -2.84 -2.64
C ILE A 59 3.70 -3.37 -1.44
N TYR A 60 2.44 -2.98 -1.27
CA TYR A 60 1.60 -3.50 -0.19
C TYR A 60 1.44 -5.01 -0.30
N ARG A 61 1.13 -5.56 -1.48
CA ARG A 61 1.01 -7.01 -1.67
C ARG A 61 2.32 -7.73 -1.43
N ALA A 62 3.45 -7.17 -1.85
CA ALA A 62 4.77 -7.72 -1.55
C ALA A 62 5.07 -7.70 -0.03
N HIS A 63 4.67 -6.64 0.67
CA HIS A 63 4.80 -6.53 2.13
C HIS A 63 3.87 -7.52 2.85
N ALA A 64 2.59 -7.58 2.48
CA ALA A 64 1.60 -8.49 3.03
C ALA A 64 2.00 -9.97 2.80
N ALA A 65 2.48 -10.33 1.61
CA ALA A 65 2.99 -11.66 1.33
C ALA A 65 4.23 -12.02 2.18
N LYS A 66 5.04 -11.02 2.54
CA LYS A 66 6.19 -11.19 3.44
C LYS A 66 5.76 -11.31 4.90
N SER A 67 4.76 -10.53 5.33
CA SER A 67 4.18 -10.57 6.67
C SER A 67 3.36 -11.84 6.94
N ASP A 68 2.63 -12.38 5.97
CA ASP A 68 1.97 -13.69 6.07
C ASP A 68 3.00 -14.82 6.32
N ASN A 69 4.15 -14.74 5.65
CA ASN A 69 5.26 -15.68 5.87
C ASN A 69 5.94 -15.48 7.24
N ALA A 70 5.97 -14.24 7.77
CA ALA A 70 6.49 -13.93 9.09
C ALA A 70 5.57 -14.45 10.21
N GLY A 71 4.25 -14.24 10.11
CA GLY A 71 3.27 -14.76 11.07
C GLY A 71 3.21 -16.29 11.10
N LYS A 72 3.50 -16.95 9.97
CA LYS A 72 3.60 -18.42 9.91
C LYS A 72 4.84 -18.99 10.63
N ARG A 73 5.89 -18.19 10.86
CA ARG A 73 7.09 -18.62 11.60
C ARG A 73 6.91 -18.57 13.11
N GLU A 74 6.08 -17.68 13.63
CA GLU A 74 5.83 -17.54 15.07
C GLU A 74 4.89 -18.62 15.61
N ALA A 75 4.01 -19.20 14.77
CA ALA A 75 3.13 -20.30 15.16
C ALA A 75 3.84 -21.67 15.32
N ARG A 76 5.17 -21.75 15.15
CA ARG A 76 5.97 -23.00 15.23
C ARG A 76 6.94 -23.04 16.41
N LEU A 77 6.87 -22.08 17.32
CA LEU A 77 7.75 -21.96 18.50
C LEU A 77 7.01 -21.89 19.84
N GLY A 78 5.72 -22.22 19.87
CA GLY A 78 4.93 -22.40 21.11
C GLY A 78 4.88 -23.85 21.56
#